data_AF-A0AAJ1L029-F1
#
_entry.id   AF-A0AAJ1L029-F1
#
_cell.length_a   1.000
_cell.length_b   1.000
_cell.length_c   1.000
_cell.angle_alpha   90.00
_cell.angle_beta   90.00
_cell.angle_gamma   90.00
#
_symmetry.space_group_name_H-M   'P 1'
#
loop_
_entity.id
_entity.type
_entity.pdbx_description
1 polymer ?
#
loop_
_entity_poly.entity_id
_entity_poly.type
_entity_poly.pdbx_seq_one_letter_code
_entity_poly.pdbx_strand_id
1 'polypeptide(L)'
;PAFTELYQTGVLTRIVAVRNADSGSWRLFGLWRDKQIGVYVEAARGGVREWSGLDYLANFCGSCGISRWEVHSKVEPKAPQ
;
A
#
# COMPACT_ATOMS: atom_id res chain seq x y z
N PRO A 1 2.78 -12.99 -0.23
CA PRO A 1 4.10 -13.66 -0.36
C PRO A 1 5.21 -12.67 -0.76
N ALA A 2 5.19 -12.11 -1.97
CA ALA A 2 6.27 -11.23 -2.45
C ALA A 2 6.42 -9.92 -1.63
N PHE A 3 5.31 -9.20 -1.38
CA PHE A 3 5.37 -7.95 -0.62
C PHE A 3 5.92 -8.13 0.81
N THR A 4 5.45 -9.18 1.49
CA THR A 4 5.89 -9.54 2.85
C THR A 4 7.38 -9.86 2.89
N GLU A 5 7.88 -10.63 1.91
CA GLU A 5 9.29 -10.98 1.80
C GLU A 5 10.16 -9.76 1.53
N LEU A 6 9.74 -8.86 0.64
CA LEU A 6 10.45 -7.61 0.37
C LEU A 6 10.51 -6.70 1.61
N TYR A 7 9.48 -6.69 2.45
CA TYR A 7 9.53 -5.99 3.73
C TYR A 7 10.48 -6.67 4.72
N GLN A 8 10.36 -7.99 4.90
CA GLN A 8 11.17 -8.74 5.88
C GLN A 8 12.66 -8.74 5.56
N THR A 9 13.03 -8.73 4.28
CA THR A 9 14.42 -8.58 3.80
C THR A 9 14.94 -7.15 3.91
N GLY A 10 14.10 -6.18 4.30
CA GLY A 10 14.44 -4.77 4.43
C GLY A 10 14.51 -4.03 3.10
N VAL A 11 14.12 -4.65 1.98
CA VAL A 11 14.02 -4.00 0.68
C VAL A 11 12.97 -2.89 0.73
N LEU A 12 11.81 -3.13 1.34
CA LEU A 12 10.82 -2.08 1.60
C LEU A 12 11.08 -1.46 2.97
N THR A 13 11.24 -0.13 3.01
CA THR A 13 11.63 0.59 4.25
C THR A 13 10.54 1.48 4.83
N ARG A 14 9.57 1.87 4.01
CA ARG A 14 8.36 2.58 4.46
C ARG A 14 7.15 1.95 3.81
N ILE A 15 6.10 1.78 4.60
CA ILE A 15 4.83 1.20 4.17
C ILE A 15 3.77 2.29 4.22
N VAL A 16 3.09 2.51 3.11
CA VAL A 16 2.16 3.63 2.91
C VAL A 16 0.86 3.11 2.35
N ALA A 17 -0.24 3.47 3.02
CA ALA A 17 -1.59 3.33 2.51
C ALA A 17 -2.05 4.64 1.88
N VAL A 18 -2.56 4.56 0.66
CA VAL A 18 -3.11 5.71 -0.06
C VAL A 18 -4.57 5.44 -0.43
N ARG A 19 -5.37 6.49 -0.37
CA ARG A 19 -6.77 6.42 -0.81
C ARG A 19 -6.86 6.73 -2.31
N ASN A 20 -7.47 5.84 -3.06
CA ASN A 20 -7.85 6.07 -4.45
C ASN A 20 -8.97 7.11 -4.49
N ALA A 21 -8.77 8.18 -5.26
CA ALA A 21 -9.70 9.27 -5.43
C ALA A 21 -11.03 8.83 -6.06
N ASP A 22 -10.95 7.98 -7.08
CA ASP A 22 -12.08 7.64 -7.94
C ASP A 22 -13.00 6.62 -7.28
N SER A 23 -12.42 5.58 -6.68
CA SER A 23 -13.18 4.48 -6.04
C SER A 23 -13.38 4.68 -4.54
N GLY A 24 -12.61 5.57 -3.90
CA GLY A 24 -12.54 5.69 -2.45
C GLY A 24 -11.86 4.52 -1.73
N SER A 25 -11.40 3.50 -2.47
CA SER A 25 -10.71 2.32 -1.95
C SER A 25 -9.28 2.64 -1.52
N TRP A 26 -8.69 1.79 -0.71
CA TRP A 26 -7.33 1.91 -0.21
C TRP A 26 -6.39 0.99 -0.97
N ARG A 27 -5.18 1.47 -1.23
CA ARG A 27 -4.07 0.69 -1.80
C ARG A 27 -2.89 0.78 -0.87
N LEU A 28 -2.08 -0.27 -0.83
CA LEU A 28 -0.86 -0.32 -0.01
C LEU A 28 0.35 -0.47 -0.92
N PHE A 29 1.38 0.32 -0.66
CA PHE A 29 2.68 0.15 -1.28
C PHE A 29 3.82 0.33 -0.27
N GLY A 30 4.99 -0.21 -0.62
CA GLY A 30 6.23 0.02 0.10
C GLY A 30 7.22 0.81 -0.75
N LEU A 31 8.04 1.65 -0.11
CA LEU A 31 9.16 2.31 -0.76
C LEU A 31 10.38 1.40 -0.77
N TRP A 32 10.87 1.11 -1.97
CA TRP A 32 12.10 0.36 -2.15
C TRP A 32 13.29 1.19 -1.63
N ARG A 33 14.09 0.61 -0.74
CA ARG A 33 15.35 1.17 -0.26
C ARG A 33 16.26 1.59 -1.42
N ASP A 34 16.75 2.83 -1.37
CA ASP A 34 17.70 3.35 -2.37
C ASP A 34 17.14 3.48 -3.79
N LYS A 35 15.84 3.20 -4.01
CA LYS A 35 15.15 3.41 -5.27
C LYS A 35 13.93 4.29 -5.04
N GLN A 36 13.75 5.32 -5.85
CA GLN A 36 12.55 6.17 -5.80
C GLN A 36 11.34 5.46 -6.44
N ILE A 37 11.05 4.23 -6.00
CA ILE A 37 10.06 3.32 -6.58
C ILE A 37 9.12 2.84 -5.47
N GLY A 38 7.81 3.01 -5.72
CA GLY A 38 6.74 2.41 -4.92
C GLY A 38 6.37 1.02 -5.45
N VAL A 39 6.40 0.01 -4.59
CA VAL A 39 5.99 -1.36 -4.91
C VAL A 39 4.63 -1.63 -4.30
N TYR A 40 3.60 -1.79 -5.12
CA TYR A 40 2.23 -2.04 -4.65
C TYR A 40 2.00 -3.51 -4.30
N VAL A 41 1.09 -3.77 -3.37
CA VAL A 41 0.59 -5.12 -3.13
C VAL A 41 -0.26 -5.57 -4.32
N GLU A 42 0.04 -6.73 -4.88
CA GLU A 42 -0.69 -7.30 -6.01
C GLU A 42 -1.93 -8.09 -5.59
N ALA A 43 -2.98 -8.03 -6.41
CA ALA A 43 -4.15 -8.87 -6.27
C ALA A 43 -3.89 -10.26 -6.86
N ALA A 44 -4.63 -11.27 -6.36
CA ALA A 44 -4.48 -12.66 -6.81
C ALA A 44 -4.78 -12.86 -8.31
N ARG A 45 -5.56 -11.95 -8.91
CA ARG A 45 -5.92 -11.97 -10.34
C ARG A 45 -5.13 -10.96 -11.17
N GLY A 46 -4.02 -10.46 -10.64
CA GLY A 46 -3.23 -9.38 -11.25
C GLY A 46 -3.77 -7.99 -10.93
N GLY A 47 -2.91 -6.99 -11.14
CA GLY A 47 -3.18 -5.59 -10.80
C GLY A 47 -2.96 -5.27 -9.32
N VAL A 48 -3.20 -4.01 -8.95
CA VAL A 48 -3.03 -3.53 -7.58
C VAL A 48 -4.19 -4.01 -6.71
N ARG A 49 -3.87 -4.59 -5.55
CA ARG A 49 -4.87 -4.94 -4.55
C ARG A 49 -5.47 -3.69 -3.94
N GLU A 50 -6.79 -3.69 -3.85
CA GLU A 50 -7.57 -2.64 -3.22
C GLU A 50 -8.33 -3.19 -2.01
N TRP A 51 -8.54 -2.33 -1.02
CA TRP A 51 -9.28 -2.60 0.20
C TRP A 51 -10.35 -1.54 0.42
N SER A 52 -11.49 -1.93 1.00
CA SER A 52 -12.58 -1.00 1.30
C SER A 52 -12.31 -0.12 2.53
N GLY A 53 -11.42 -0.55 3.43
CA GLY A 53 -11.18 0.11 4.71
C GLY A 53 -9.78 -0.11 5.29
N LEU A 54 -9.40 0.76 6.22
CA LEU A 54 -8.11 0.72 6.92
C LEU A 54 -8.01 -0.47 7.89
N ASP A 55 -9.14 -1.01 8.35
CA ASP A 55 -9.23 -2.21 9.19
C ASP A 55 -8.67 -3.45 8.45
N TYR A 56 -9.04 -3.62 7.18
CA TYR A 56 -8.49 -4.70 6.36
C TYR A 56 -6.99 -4.52 6.09
N LEU A 57 -6.53 -3.27 5.91
CA LEU A 57 -5.11 -2.98 5.77
C LEU A 57 -4.34 -3.24 7.07
N ALA A 58 -4.89 -2.86 8.22
CA ALA A 58 -4.27 -3.13 9.51
C ALA A 58 -4.10 -4.63 9.74
N ASN A 59 -5.12 -5.43 9.40
CA ASN A 59 -5.03 -6.90 9.46
C ASN A 59 -3.96 -7.45 8.51
N PHE A 60 -3.90 -6.95 7.27
CA PHE A 60 -2.86 -7.34 6.32
C PHE A 60 -1.45 -6.98 6.82
N CYS A 61 -1.22 -5.75 7.26
CA CYS A 61 0.04 -5.29 7.82
C CYS A 61 0.45 -6.15 9.03
N GLY A 62 -0.47 -6.42 9.95
CA GLY A 62 -0.25 -7.29 11.10
C GLY A 62 0.18 -8.71 10.69
N SER A 63 -0.51 -9.31 9.72
CA SER A 63 -0.12 -10.64 9.20
C SER A 63 1.26 -10.67 8.53
N CYS A 64 1.76 -9.52 8.07
CA CYS A 64 3.09 -9.38 7.48
C CYS A 64 4.19 -9.05 8.51
N GLY A 65 3.83 -8.85 9.78
CA GLY A 65 4.74 -8.34 10.82
C GLY A 65 5.08 -6.85 10.68
N ILE A 66 4.26 -6.09 9.96
CA ILE A 66 4.41 -4.65 9.79
C ILE A 66 3.70 -3.95 10.94
N SER A 67 4.47 -3.36 11.87
CA SER A 67 3.94 -2.64 13.02
C SER A 67 3.74 -1.13 12.78
N ARG A 68 4.46 -0.56 11.80
CA ARG A 68 4.38 0.87 11.46
C ARG A 68 4.11 1.04 9.97
N TRP A 69 3.09 1.83 9.67
CA TRP A 69 2.73 2.24 8.32
C TRP A 69 2.10 3.63 8.38
N GLU A 70 2.15 4.33 7.26
CA GLU A 70 1.63 5.68 7.11
C GLU A 70 0.30 5.66 6.36
N VAL A 71 -0.60 6.57 6.73
CA VAL A 71 -1.87 6.77 6.03
C VAL A 71 -1.83 8.12 5.34
N HIS A 72 -1.95 8.11 4.01
CA HIS A 72 -1.95 9.31 3.18
C HIS A 72 -3.32 9.40 2.50
N SER A 73 -4.19 10.27 3.03
CA SER A 73 -5.60 10.38 2.63
C SER A 73 -5.89 11.61 1.77
N LYS A 74 -4.87 12.40 1.39
CA LYS A 74 -5.07 13.58 0.55
C LYS A 74 -5.54 13.13 -0.84
N VAL A 75 -6.84 13.26 -1.05
CA VAL A 75 -7.45 13.12 -2.36
C VAL A 75 -7.50 14.52 -2.94
N GLU A 76 -6.56 14.87 -3.82
CA GLU A 76 -6.77 16.05 -4.65
C GLU A 76 -7.93 15.74 -5.61
N PRO A 77 -9.00 16.55 -5.63
CA PRO A 77 -10.06 16.37 -6.60
C PRO A 77 -9.42 16.41 -7.99
N LYS A 78 -9.71 15.41 -8.83
CA LYS A 78 -9.31 15.44 -10.23
C LYS A 78 -9.90 16.72 -10.83
N ALA A 79 -9.04 17.63 -11.28
CA ALA A 79 -9.51 18.82 -11.98
C ALA A 79 -10.39 18.35 -13.16
N PRO A 80 -11.58 18.96 -13.38
CA PRO A 80 -12.40 18.60 -14.52
C PRO A 80 -11.56 18.76 -15.79
N GLN A 81 -11.45 17.68 -16.57
CA GLN A 81 -10.84 17.68 -17.91
C GLN A 81 -11.81 18.27 -18.92
#